data_AF-A0A651GM37-F1
#
_entry.id   AF-A0A651GM37-F1
#
_cell.length_a   1.000
_cell.length_b   1.000
_cell.length_c   1.000
_cell.angle_alpha   90.00
_cell.angle_beta   90.00
_cell.angle_gamma   90.00
#
_symmetry.space_group_name_H-M   'P 1'
#
loop_
_entity.id
_entity.type
_entity.pdbx_description
1 polymer ?
#
loop_
_entity_poly.entity_id
_entity_poly.type
_entity_poly.pdbx_seq_one_letter_code
_entity_poly.pdbx_strand_id
1 'polypeptide(L)'
;MATATTPADYARDAAQAYEHELREQFRQYGSTPPMDPETAGRQAAVQTAASLAWNEAVGPFYDTDGARVALGGVSKQAVSGRVNARRLLGLRLASDGSGRDRMVYPVWQFSGQVLRALPRVLEVAGYDPQRPTTGWTIAVWLTTPDPRLQGLTPAQVLATGHSDRVLVGARGVADSLGVDELEAARSAIKATG
;
A
#
# COMPACT_ATOMS: atom_id res chain seq x y z
N MET A 1 -26.06 22.85 -14.74
CA MET A 1 -25.73 22.70 -13.31
C MET A 1 -25.86 21.22 -12.98
N ALA A 2 -24.76 20.53 -12.69
CA ALA A 2 -24.80 19.12 -12.30
C ALA A 2 -25.36 19.03 -10.87
N THR A 3 -26.45 18.28 -10.70
CA THR A 3 -27.02 17.94 -9.39
C THR A 3 -25.98 17.17 -8.57
N ALA A 4 -25.66 17.68 -7.37
CA ALA A 4 -24.77 16.98 -6.45
C ALA A 4 -25.46 15.69 -5.98
N THR A 5 -24.85 14.54 -6.26
CA THR A 5 -25.27 13.23 -5.75
C THR A 5 -25.29 13.26 -4.23
N THR A 6 -26.44 12.93 -3.62
CA THR A 6 -26.51 12.84 -2.15
C THR A 6 -25.72 11.61 -1.66
N PRO A 7 -25.26 11.58 -0.39
CA PRO A 7 -24.59 10.39 0.14
C PRO A 7 -25.44 9.11 0.03
N ALA A 8 -26.76 9.23 0.11
CA ALA A 8 -27.69 8.12 -0.05
C ALA A 8 -27.78 7.63 -1.50
N ASP A 9 -27.76 8.54 -2.46
CA ASP A 9 -27.76 8.18 -3.89
C ASP A 9 -26.43 7.55 -4.28
N TYR A 10 -25.30 8.08 -3.79
CA TYR A 10 -23.98 7.50 -4.00
C TYR A 10 -23.88 6.07 -3.45
N ALA A 11 -24.36 5.83 -2.23
CA ALA A 11 -24.34 4.50 -1.62
C ALA A 11 -25.19 3.49 -2.41
N ARG A 12 -26.33 3.92 -2.94
CA ARG A 12 -27.21 3.10 -3.80
C ARG A 12 -26.52 2.75 -5.12
N ASP A 13 -25.95 3.74 -5.79
CA ASP A 13 -25.28 3.54 -7.08
C ASP A 13 -24.02 2.65 -6.92
N ALA A 14 -23.26 2.85 -5.84
CA ALA A 14 -22.11 2.02 -5.50
C ALA A 14 -22.51 0.57 -5.21
N ALA A 15 -23.62 0.34 -4.50
CA ALA A 15 -24.13 -1.00 -4.25
C ALA A 15 -24.55 -1.72 -5.53
N GLN A 16 -25.22 -1.01 -6.46
CA GLN A 16 -25.60 -1.57 -7.76
C GLN A 16 -24.39 -1.91 -8.63
N ALA A 17 -23.38 -1.04 -8.66
CA ALA A 17 -22.14 -1.28 -9.39
C ALA A 17 -21.36 -2.47 -8.80
N TYR A 18 -21.30 -2.57 -7.47
CA TYR A 18 -20.68 -3.71 -6.78
C TYR A 18 -21.41 -5.02 -7.07
N GLU A 19 -22.75 -5.02 -7.02
CA GLU A 19 -23.56 -6.20 -7.35
C GLU A 19 -23.33 -6.66 -8.80
N HIS A 20 -23.27 -5.71 -9.74
CA HIS A 20 -22.97 -6.00 -11.14
C HIS A 20 -21.59 -6.65 -11.31
N GLU A 21 -20.55 -6.05 -10.73
CA GLU A 21 -19.19 -6.58 -10.80
C GLU A 21 -19.07 -7.96 -10.14
N LEU A 22 -19.69 -8.15 -8.97
CA LEU A 22 -19.69 -9.42 -8.26
C LEU A 22 -20.34 -10.53 -9.11
N ARG A 23 -21.43 -10.22 -9.82
CA ARG A 23 -22.07 -11.14 -10.78
C ARG A 23 -21.15 -11.48 -11.96
N GLU A 24 -20.44 -10.49 -12.50
CA GLU A 24 -19.47 -10.72 -13.57
C GLU A 24 -18.35 -11.66 -13.11
N GLN A 25 -17.79 -11.43 -11.92
CA GLN A 25 -16.74 -12.29 -11.37
C GLN A 25 -17.21 -13.71 -11.07
N PHE A 26 -18.43 -13.88 -10.54
CA PHE A 26 -19.01 -15.22 -10.38
C PHE A 26 -19.26 -15.91 -11.71
N ARG A 27 -19.64 -15.18 -12.77
CA ARG A 27 -19.76 -15.76 -14.11
C ARG A 27 -18.40 -16.19 -14.66
N GLN A 28 -17.35 -15.41 -14.39
CA GLN A 28 -16.00 -15.67 -14.88
C GLN A 28 -15.31 -16.82 -14.13
N TYR A 29 -15.48 -16.92 -12.81
CA TYR A 29 -14.72 -17.83 -11.95
C TYR A 29 -15.56 -18.96 -11.33
N GLY A 30 -16.89 -18.92 -11.48
CA GLY A 30 -17.82 -20.02 -11.17
C GLY A 30 -17.92 -20.42 -9.69
N SER A 31 -17.31 -19.67 -8.78
CA SER A 31 -17.19 -20.04 -7.37
C SER A 31 -17.87 -19.03 -6.48
N THR A 32 -18.87 -19.46 -5.71
CA THR A 32 -19.40 -18.68 -4.58
C THR A 32 -18.52 -18.91 -3.36
N PRO A 33 -18.26 -17.87 -2.55
CA PRO A 33 -17.58 -18.03 -1.28
C PRO A 33 -18.26 -19.12 -0.42
N PRO A 34 -17.52 -19.99 0.27
CA PRO A 34 -18.07 -21.02 1.16
C PRO A 34 -18.51 -20.42 2.50
N MET A 35 -19.26 -19.32 2.45
CA MET A 35 -19.72 -18.55 3.60
C MET A 35 -21.10 -17.98 3.30
N ASP A 36 -21.85 -17.65 4.35
CA ASP A 36 -23.18 -17.07 4.18
C ASP A 36 -23.10 -15.70 3.45
N PRO A 37 -24.05 -15.37 2.56
CA PRO A 37 -24.03 -14.12 1.79
C PRO A 37 -24.00 -12.84 2.63
N GLU A 38 -24.63 -12.83 3.81
CA GLU A 38 -24.63 -11.66 4.69
C GLU A 38 -23.23 -11.41 5.25
N THR A 39 -22.58 -12.46 5.75
CA THR A 39 -21.19 -12.38 6.23
C THR A 39 -20.24 -12.01 5.10
N ALA A 40 -20.44 -12.54 3.89
CA ALA A 40 -19.63 -12.19 2.71
C ALA A 40 -19.76 -10.69 2.38
N GLY A 41 -21.00 -10.17 2.35
CA GLY A 41 -21.26 -8.75 2.10
C GLY A 41 -20.65 -7.85 3.17
N ARG A 42 -20.75 -8.23 4.46
CA ARG A 42 -20.15 -7.49 5.57
C ARG A 42 -18.62 -7.45 5.49
N GLN A 43 -17.98 -8.58 5.20
CA GLN A 43 -16.53 -8.64 5.04
C GLN A 43 -16.06 -7.82 3.84
N ALA A 44 -16.76 -7.90 2.71
CA ALA A 44 -16.46 -7.08 1.54
C ALA A 44 -16.56 -5.58 1.84
N ALA A 45 -17.63 -5.15 2.52
CA ALA A 45 -17.79 -3.74 2.91
C ALA A 45 -16.68 -3.25 3.85
N VAL A 46 -16.30 -4.06 4.84
CA VAL A 46 -15.16 -3.75 5.75
C VAL A 46 -13.85 -3.64 4.96
N GLN A 47 -13.61 -4.56 4.03
CA GLN A 47 -12.40 -4.56 3.20
C GLN A 47 -12.36 -3.38 2.24
N THR A 48 -13.49 -3.00 1.64
CA THR A 48 -13.62 -1.79 0.82
C THR A 48 -13.39 -0.54 1.64
N ALA A 49 -14.01 -0.41 2.83
CA ALA A 49 -13.83 0.73 3.71
C ALA A 49 -12.37 0.84 4.20
N ALA A 50 -11.75 -0.29 4.56
CA ALA A 50 -10.33 -0.34 4.88
C ALA A 50 -9.47 0.09 3.69
N SER A 51 -9.76 -0.40 2.48
CA SER A 51 -9.03 -0.02 1.25
C SER A 51 -9.14 1.47 0.95
N LEU A 52 -10.32 2.07 1.16
CA LEU A 52 -10.54 3.52 1.03
C LEU A 52 -9.78 4.30 2.11
N ALA A 53 -9.81 3.86 3.36
CA ALA A 53 -9.05 4.49 4.45
C ALA A 53 -7.53 4.40 4.22
N TRP A 54 -7.04 3.29 3.70
CA TRP A 54 -5.62 3.13 3.32
C TRP A 54 -5.25 3.97 2.10
N ASN A 55 -6.13 4.06 1.09
CA ASN A 55 -5.97 4.97 -0.05
C ASN A 55 -5.91 6.44 0.42
N GLU A 56 -6.69 6.81 1.43
CA GLU A 56 -6.66 8.16 2.00
C GLU A 56 -5.37 8.43 2.79
N ALA A 57 -4.93 7.45 3.60
CA ALA A 57 -3.76 7.61 4.48
C ALA A 57 -2.40 7.54 3.74
N VAL A 58 -2.29 6.72 2.69
CA VAL A 58 -1.03 6.47 1.96
C VAL A 58 -1.09 6.97 0.51
N GLY A 59 -2.27 7.33 0.02
CA GLY A 59 -2.49 7.81 -1.34
C GLY A 59 -2.95 6.70 -2.29
N PRO A 60 -3.35 7.08 -3.52
CA PRO A 60 -3.75 6.11 -4.52
C PRO A 60 -2.58 5.20 -4.87
N PHE A 61 -2.90 3.97 -5.29
CA PHE A 61 -1.91 2.98 -5.70
C PHE A 61 -2.08 2.59 -7.17
N TYR A 62 -0.96 2.34 -7.83
CA TYR A 62 -0.95 1.52 -9.03
C TYR A 62 -0.96 0.04 -8.65
N ASP A 63 -1.57 -0.78 -9.50
CA ASP A 63 -1.21 -2.19 -9.58
C ASP A 63 0.09 -2.37 -10.38
N THR A 64 0.46 -3.63 -10.67
CA THR A 64 1.69 -3.90 -11.42
C THR A 64 1.65 -3.34 -12.84
N ASP A 65 0.50 -3.35 -13.51
CA ASP A 65 0.41 -2.86 -14.88
C ASP A 65 0.45 -1.32 -14.91
N GLY A 66 -0.17 -0.64 -13.95
CA GLY A 66 0.01 0.80 -13.74
C GLY A 66 1.46 1.19 -13.47
N ALA A 67 2.16 0.45 -12.59
CA ALA A 67 3.57 0.70 -12.30
C ALA A 67 4.49 0.52 -13.52
N ARG A 68 4.18 -0.45 -14.40
CA ARG A 68 4.91 -0.63 -15.67
C ARG A 68 4.81 0.59 -16.56
N VAL A 69 3.59 1.12 -16.73
CA VAL A 69 3.34 2.31 -17.55
C VAL A 69 4.06 3.51 -16.93
N ALA A 70 3.95 3.71 -15.62
CA ALA A 70 4.63 4.80 -14.90
C ALA A 70 6.16 4.74 -14.98
N LEU A 71 6.74 3.56 -15.25
CA LEU A 71 8.18 3.35 -15.44
C LEU A 71 8.60 3.39 -16.92
N GLY A 72 7.74 3.84 -17.83
CA GLY A 72 8.05 3.94 -19.26
C GLY A 72 7.85 2.62 -20.03
N GLY A 73 6.89 1.78 -19.63
CA GLY A 73 6.52 0.57 -20.36
C GLY A 73 7.40 -0.65 -20.10
N VAL A 74 8.08 -0.71 -18.94
CA VAL A 74 8.95 -1.84 -18.57
C VAL A 74 8.17 -3.15 -18.37
N SER A 75 8.87 -4.29 -18.27
CA SER A 75 8.24 -5.59 -18.00
C SER A 75 7.82 -5.77 -16.53
N LYS A 76 6.91 -6.72 -16.24
CA LYS A 76 6.53 -7.10 -14.85
C LYS A 76 7.75 -7.54 -14.03
N GLN A 77 8.66 -8.30 -14.66
CA GLN A 77 9.92 -8.74 -14.06
C GLN A 77 10.83 -7.56 -13.72
N ALA A 78 10.85 -6.51 -14.54
CA ALA A 78 11.62 -5.31 -14.27
C ALA A 78 11.01 -4.46 -13.14
N VAL A 79 9.70 -4.50 -12.93
CA VAL A 79 9.06 -3.91 -11.74
C VAL A 79 9.46 -4.70 -10.49
N SER A 80 9.27 -6.03 -10.52
CA SER A 80 9.65 -6.92 -9.42
C SER A 80 11.14 -6.81 -9.07
N GLY A 81 12.02 -6.74 -10.08
CA GLY A 81 13.46 -6.53 -9.90
C GLY A 81 13.78 -5.22 -9.20
N ARG A 82 13.05 -4.13 -9.46
CA ARG A 82 13.24 -2.86 -8.75
C ARG A 82 12.78 -2.94 -7.30
N VAL A 83 11.66 -3.62 -7.02
CA VAL A 83 11.20 -3.86 -5.64
C VAL A 83 12.24 -4.66 -4.85
N ASN A 84 12.70 -5.78 -5.41
CA ASN A 84 13.70 -6.64 -4.78
C ASN A 84 15.04 -5.94 -4.58
N ALA A 85 15.42 -5.04 -5.50
CA ALA A 85 16.61 -4.20 -5.38
C ALA A 85 16.41 -2.97 -4.48
N ARG A 86 15.26 -2.83 -3.80
CA ARG A 86 14.89 -1.66 -2.97
C ARG A 86 14.96 -0.33 -3.72
N ARG A 87 14.71 -0.36 -5.02
CA ARG A 87 14.65 0.82 -5.91
C ARG A 87 13.21 1.28 -6.16
N LEU A 88 12.23 0.58 -5.62
CA LEU A 88 10.81 0.87 -5.71
C LEU A 88 10.12 0.37 -4.45
N LEU A 89 9.20 1.16 -3.90
CA LEU A 89 8.38 0.74 -2.77
C LEU A 89 7.18 -0.06 -3.29
N GLY A 90 7.13 -1.34 -2.94
CA GLY A 90 5.99 -2.22 -3.19
C GLY A 90 5.31 -2.57 -1.89
N LEU A 91 3.99 -2.47 -1.85
CA LEU A 91 3.18 -2.81 -0.68
C LEU A 91 2.40 -4.08 -0.95
N ARG A 92 2.50 -5.01 -0.02
CA ARG A 92 1.84 -6.31 -0.11
C ARG A 92 0.48 -6.23 0.57
N LEU A 93 -0.58 -6.39 -0.23
CA LEU A 93 -1.93 -6.60 0.28
C LEU A 93 -2.05 -8.05 0.75
N ALA A 94 -2.75 -8.26 1.86
CA ALA A 94 -3.12 -9.58 2.33
C ALA A 94 -3.88 -10.33 1.21
N SER A 95 -3.61 -11.62 1.06
CA SER A 95 -4.30 -12.45 0.07
C SER A 95 -5.81 -12.41 0.29
N ASP A 96 -6.57 -12.27 -0.79
CA ASP A 96 -8.03 -12.35 -0.84
C ASP A 96 -8.55 -13.80 -0.81
N GLY A 97 -7.71 -14.76 -0.37
CA GLY A 97 -8.01 -16.18 -0.40
C GLY A 97 -7.57 -16.89 -1.69
N SER A 98 -7.06 -16.17 -2.70
CA SER A 98 -6.52 -16.77 -3.93
C SER A 98 -5.11 -17.39 -3.80
N GLY A 99 -4.50 -17.30 -2.61
CA GLY A 99 -3.18 -17.87 -2.33
C GLY A 99 -2.00 -17.10 -2.95
N ARG A 100 -2.24 -15.92 -3.54
CA ARG A 100 -1.19 -15.01 -3.99
C ARG A 100 -1.38 -13.65 -3.35
N ASP A 101 -0.27 -13.10 -2.86
CA ASP A 101 -0.28 -11.74 -2.35
C ASP A 101 -0.26 -10.74 -3.51
N ARG A 102 -1.16 -9.76 -3.46
CA ARG A 102 -1.25 -8.71 -4.48
C ARG A 102 -0.32 -7.55 -4.13
N MET A 103 0.43 -7.09 -5.13
CA MET A 103 1.33 -5.95 -5.00
C MET A 103 0.70 -4.67 -5.51
N VAL A 104 0.80 -3.63 -4.70
CA VAL A 104 0.39 -2.26 -5.04
C VAL A 104 1.54 -1.28 -4.80
N TYR A 105 1.51 -0.17 -5.54
CA TYR A 105 2.62 0.78 -5.60
C TYR A 105 2.08 2.19 -5.39
N PRO A 106 2.41 2.88 -4.29
CA PRO A 106 1.91 4.22 -4.05
C PRO A 106 2.27 5.18 -5.19
N VAL A 107 1.30 5.94 -5.69
CA VAL A 107 1.46 6.80 -6.90
C VAL A 107 2.43 7.95 -6.65
N TRP A 108 2.46 8.52 -5.44
CA TRP A 108 3.31 9.66 -5.09
C TRP A 108 4.82 9.39 -5.26
N GLN A 109 5.23 8.13 -5.35
CA GLN A 109 6.63 7.78 -5.56
C GLN A 109 7.10 8.00 -7.01
N PHE A 110 6.17 8.32 -7.91
CA PHE A 110 6.42 8.58 -9.32
C PHE A 110 6.23 10.08 -9.63
N SER A 111 7.25 10.73 -10.17
CA SER A 111 7.23 12.11 -10.70
C SER A 111 7.86 12.13 -12.09
N GLY A 112 7.20 11.48 -13.06
CA GLY A 112 7.75 11.15 -14.39
C GLY A 112 8.78 10.00 -14.37
N GLN A 113 9.38 9.73 -13.21
CA GLN A 113 10.22 8.59 -12.87
C GLN A 113 10.14 8.36 -11.35
N VAL A 114 10.74 7.29 -10.82
CA VAL A 114 10.81 7.09 -9.37
C VAL A 114 11.57 8.25 -8.71
N LEU A 115 11.07 8.75 -7.58
CA LEU A 115 11.75 9.78 -6.78
C LEU A 115 13.22 9.40 -6.55
N ARG A 116 14.13 10.27 -7.01
CA ARG A 116 15.58 9.98 -7.08
C ARG A 116 16.17 9.50 -5.75
N ALA A 117 15.75 10.11 -4.65
CA ALA A 117 16.28 9.81 -3.31
C ALA A 117 15.56 8.64 -2.62
N LEU A 118 14.45 8.15 -3.17
CA LEU A 118 13.67 7.07 -2.54
C LEU A 118 14.49 5.78 -2.32
N PRO A 119 15.31 5.28 -3.26
CA PRO A 119 16.08 4.05 -3.02
C PRO A 119 16.97 4.14 -1.77
N ARG A 120 17.62 5.29 -1.56
CA ARG A 120 18.46 5.50 -0.38
C ARG A 120 17.62 5.60 0.90
N VAL A 121 16.45 6.21 0.84
CA VAL A 121 15.52 6.26 1.97
C VAL A 121 15.01 4.87 2.33
N LEU A 122 14.62 4.05 1.34
CA LEU A 122 14.17 2.67 1.57
C LEU A 122 15.27 1.81 2.19
N GLU A 123 16.50 1.94 1.71
CA GLU A 123 17.66 1.27 2.29
C GLU A 123 17.88 1.68 3.75
N VAL A 124 17.93 2.99 4.03
CA VAL A 124 18.19 3.51 5.38
C VAL A 124 17.04 3.20 6.35
N ALA A 125 15.80 3.19 5.88
CA ALA A 125 14.62 2.84 6.67
C ALA A 125 14.45 1.33 6.90
N GLY A 126 15.34 0.49 6.35
CA GLY A 126 15.29 -0.96 6.56
C GLY A 126 14.19 -1.67 5.78
N TYR A 127 13.78 -1.12 4.63
CA TYR A 127 12.75 -1.74 3.78
C TYR A 127 13.14 -3.16 3.36
N ASP A 128 12.22 -4.09 3.55
CA ASP A 128 12.36 -5.48 3.13
C ASP A 128 11.10 -5.96 2.39
N PRO A 129 11.19 -6.21 1.07
CA PRO A 129 10.03 -6.64 0.28
C PRO A 129 9.49 -8.03 0.65
N GLN A 130 10.25 -8.82 1.43
CA GLN A 130 9.79 -10.10 1.96
C GLN A 130 9.06 -9.95 3.30
N ARG A 131 9.12 -8.77 3.94
CA ARG A 131 8.43 -8.46 5.20
C ARG A 131 7.37 -7.38 4.95
N PRO A 132 6.10 -7.77 4.73
CA PRO A 132 5.02 -6.84 4.35
C PRO A 132 4.87 -5.64 5.27
N THR A 133 5.05 -5.86 6.57
CA THR A 133 4.96 -4.82 7.61
C THR A 133 5.94 -3.68 7.36
N THR A 134 7.17 -3.96 6.92
CA THR A 134 8.18 -2.92 6.66
C THR A 134 7.73 -1.95 5.57
N GLY A 135 7.14 -2.47 4.49
CA GLY A 135 6.62 -1.65 3.40
C GLY A 135 5.51 -0.70 3.86
N TRP A 136 4.54 -1.24 4.61
CA TRP A 136 3.41 -0.46 5.12
C TRP A 136 3.84 0.61 6.13
N THR A 137 4.70 0.26 7.09
CA THR A 137 5.23 1.22 8.07
C THR A 137 5.96 2.38 7.39
N ILE A 138 6.81 2.07 6.41
CA ILE A 138 7.56 3.09 5.66
C ILE A 138 6.62 3.95 4.81
N ALA A 139 5.60 3.35 4.17
CA ALA A 139 4.64 4.10 3.37
C ALA A 139 3.85 5.11 4.21
N VAL A 140 3.34 4.69 5.37
CA VAL A 140 2.64 5.55 6.32
C VAL A 140 3.55 6.68 6.80
N TRP A 141 4.79 6.37 7.19
CA TRP A 141 5.75 7.40 7.60
C TRP A 141 6.02 8.41 6.47
N LEU A 142 6.21 7.96 5.23
CA LEU A 142 6.47 8.82 4.08
C LEU A 142 5.31 9.76 3.75
N THR A 143 4.08 9.41 4.11
CA THR A 143 2.87 10.22 3.90
C THR A 143 2.38 10.95 5.14
N THR A 144 3.04 10.78 6.29
CA THR A 144 2.68 11.47 7.53
C THR A 144 3.40 12.83 7.62
N PRO A 145 2.69 13.93 7.88
CA PRO A 145 3.30 15.24 8.13
C PRO A 145 4.29 15.20 9.31
N ASP A 146 5.50 15.75 9.12
CA ASP A 146 6.52 15.82 10.17
C ASP A 146 6.78 17.28 10.57
N PRO A 147 6.61 17.67 11.84
CA PRO A 147 6.94 19.01 12.32
C PRO A 147 8.39 19.44 12.04
N ARG A 148 9.34 18.49 12.01
CA ARG A 148 10.76 18.75 11.67
C ARG A 148 10.96 19.10 10.20
N LEU A 149 9.97 18.76 9.36
CA LEU A 149 9.88 19.10 7.94
C LEU A 149 8.90 20.25 7.70
N GLN A 150 8.63 21.08 8.72
CA GLN A 150 7.71 22.22 8.64
C GLN A 150 6.27 21.80 8.28
N GLY A 151 5.84 20.62 8.74
CA GLY A 151 4.52 20.08 8.48
C GLY A 151 4.35 19.45 7.10
N LEU A 152 5.41 19.39 6.29
CA LEU A 152 5.43 18.61 5.06
C LEU A 152 5.63 17.12 5.37
N THR A 153 5.15 16.27 4.47
CA THR A 153 5.44 14.84 4.52
C THR A 153 6.83 14.57 3.94
N PRO A 154 7.51 13.49 4.37
CA PRO A 154 8.76 13.09 3.74
C PRO A 154 8.66 12.91 2.22
N ALA A 155 7.57 12.32 1.70
CA ALA A 155 7.35 12.16 0.26
C ALA A 155 7.29 13.51 -0.47
N GLN A 156 6.63 14.52 0.10
CA GLN A 156 6.60 15.88 -0.45
C GLN A 156 8.00 16.50 -0.50
N VAL A 157 8.79 16.34 0.56
CA VAL A 157 10.17 16.85 0.61
C VAL A 157 11.04 16.16 -0.45
N LEU A 158 10.94 14.83 -0.59
CA LEU A 158 11.66 14.06 -1.61
C LEU A 158 11.29 14.47 -3.04
N ALA A 159 10.02 14.83 -3.29
CA ALA A 159 9.57 15.32 -4.59
C ALA A 159 10.24 16.65 -5.01
N THR A 160 10.69 17.45 -4.05
CA THR A 160 11.47 18.68 -4.32
C THR A 160 12.96 18.43 -4.54
N GLY A 161 13.43 17.19 -4.42
CA GLY A 161 14.84 16.83 -4.59
C GLY A 161 15.70 16.93 -3.31
N HIS A 162 15.13 17.34 -2.18
CA HIS A 162 15.81 17.39 -0.89
C HIS A 162 15.66 16.07 -0.13
N SER A 163 16.74 15.52 0.42
CA SER A 163 16.71 14.21 1.09
C SER A 163 17.35 14.15 2.47
N ASP A 164 18.25 15.07 2.82
CA ASP A 164 19.06 14.96 4.04
C ASP A 164 18.22 14.84 5.32
N ARG A 165 17.20 15.70 5.47
CA ARG A 165 16.30 15.66 6.63
C ARG A 165 15.42 14.40 6.63
N VAL A 166 15.02 13.92 5.46
CA VAL A 166 14.24 12.68 5.31
C VAL A 166 15.08 11.46 5.71
N LEU A 167 16.38 11.45 5.39
CA LEU A 167 17.29 10.38 5.79
C LEU A 167 17.53 10.32 7.30
N VAL A 168 17.42 11.43 8.03
CA VAL A 168 17.42 11.42 9.50
C VAL A 168 16.16 10.72 10.02
N GLY A 169 14.98 11.07 9.50
CA GLY A 169 13.73 10.40 9.86
C GLY A 169 13.72 8.90 9.53
N ALA A 170 14.29 8.51 8.39
CA ALA A 170 14.38 7.12 7.95
C ALA A 170 15.12 6.22 8.96
N ARG A 171 16.18 6.72 9.60
CA ARG A 171 16.90 5.98 10.65
C ARG A 171 16.02 5.67 11.85
N GLY A 172 15.23 6.65 12.30
CA GLY A 172 14.28 6.43 13.39
C GLY A 172 13.21 5.38 13.07
N VAL A 173 12.80 5.28 11.79
CA VAL A 173 11.91 4.20 11.33
C VAL A 173 12.62 2.84 11.40
N ALA A 174 13.86 2.74 10.93
CA ALA A 174 14.62 1.50 11.01
C ALA A 174 14.79 1.03 12.46
N ASP A 175 15.07 1.95 13.39
CA ASP A 175 15.19 1.63 14.82
C ASP A 175 13.87 1.08 15.37
N SER A 176 12.72 1.67 15.02
CA SER A 176 11.41 1.17 15.45
C SER A 176 11.10 -0.23 14.91
N LEU A 177 11.41 -0.51 13.64
CA LEU A 177 11.24 -1.83 13.04
C LEU A 177 12.15 -2.88 13.68
N GLY A 178 13.36 -2.50 14.10
CA GLY A 178 14.26 -3.40 14.83
C GLY A 178 13.77 -3.73 16.22
N VAL A 179 13.16 -2.78 16.93
CA VAL A 179 12.56 -3.01 18.26
C VAL A 179 11.40 -4.00 18.18
N ASP A 180 10.51 -3.83 17.21
CA ASP A 180 9.37 -4.75 17.01
C ASP A 180 9.85 -6.20 16.75
N GLU A 181 10.95 -6.37 16.01
CA GLU A 181 11.55 -7.68 15.71
C GLU A 181 12.16 -8.35 16.95
N LEU A 182 12.83 -7.57 17.81
CA LEU A 182 13.35 -8.04 19.10
C LEU A 182 12.22 -8.51 20.04
N GLU A 183 11.11 -7.77 20.09
CA GLU A 183 9.95 -8.13 20.91
C GLU A 183 9.20 -9.35 20.36
N ALA A 184 9.05 -9.47 19.04
CA ALA A 184 8.47 -10.64 18.40
C ALA A 184 9.31 -11.90 18.67
N ALA A 185 10.65 -11.82 18.53
CA ALA A 185 11.56 -12.93 18.81
C ALA A 185 11.52 -13.35 20.29
N ARG A 186 11.50 -12.38 21.22
CA ARG A 186 11.37 -12.65 22.67
C ARG A 186 10.05 -13.35 23.01
N SER A 187 8.95 -12.94 22.37
CA SER A 187 7.63 -13.53 22.57
C SER A 187 7.56 -14.97 22.07
N ALA A 188 8.18 -15.28 20.93
CA ALA A 188 8.26 -16.64 20.38
C ALA A 188 9.08 -17.59 21.28
N ILE A 189 10.19 -17.12 21.87
CA ILE A 189 11.00 -17.90 22.81
C ILE A 189 10.20 -18.23 24.07
N LYS A 190 9.42 -17.28 24.62
CA LYS A 190 8.56 -17.50 25.79
C LYS A 190 7.38 -18.45 25.52
N ALA A 191 6.92 -18.57 24.28
CA ALA A 191 5.82 -19.46 23.92
C ALA A 191 6.25 -20.93 23.73
N THR A 192 7.56 -21.20 23.68
CA THR A 192 8.13 -22.54 23.40
C THR A 192 8.76 -23.20 24.64
N GLY A 193 8.83 -22.49 25.77
CA GLY A 193 9.36 -22.99 27.05
C GLY A 193 8.32 -22.93 28.16
#